data_AF-A0A8T7L8J5-F1
#
_entry.id   AF-A0A8T7L8J5-F1
#
_cell.length_a   1.000
_cell.length_b   1.000
_cell.length_c   1.000
_cell.angle_alpha   90.00
_cell.angle_beta   90.00
_cell.angle_gamma   90.00
#
_symmetry.space_group_name_H-M   'P 1'
#
loop_
_entity.id
_entity.type
_entity.pdbx_description
1 polymer ?
#
loop_
_entity_poly.entity_id
_entity_poly.type
_entity_poly.pdbx_seq_one_letter_code
_entity_poly.pdbx_strand_id
1 'polypeptide(L)' 'MTARRPPIVRASELGEYVYCARAWWLRRVAGLEPAGQERRERGVVLHRRHGRVVAGSRLLLVIAGLLALAATTLLLSGA' A
#
# COMPACT_ATOMS: atom_id res chain seq x y z
N MET A 1 -8.72 30.76 -25.01
CA MET A 1 -8.89 30.40 -23.58
C MET A 1 -8.44 28.96 -23.40
N THR A 2 -7.24 28.72 -22.89
CA THR A 2 -6.77 27.37 -22.58
C THR A 2 -7.42 26.91 -21.27
N ALA A 3 -8.18 25.82 -21.31
CA ALA A 3 -8.79 25.26 -20.11
C ALA A 3 -7.68 24.74 -19.17
N ARG A 4 -7.53 25.36 -17.99
CA ARG A 4 -6.64 24.86 -16.94
C ARG A 4 -7.19 23.53 -16.43
N ARG A 5 -6.34 22.49 -16.40
CA ARG A 5 -6.69 21.23 -15.72
C ARG A 5 -6.97 21.50 -14.25
N PRO A 6 -8.01 20.86 -13.66
CA PRO A 6 -8.26 20.98 -12.25
C PRO A 6 -7.09 20.39 -11.44
N PRO A 7 -6.83 20.92 -10.23
CA PRO A 7 -5.77 20.41 -9.38
C PRO A 7 -6.06 18.97 -8.93
N ILE A 8 -5.02 18.15 -8.86
CA ILE A 8 -5.12 16.75 -8.39
C ILE A 8 -5.41 16.74 -6.89
N VAL A 9 -6.40 15.93 -6.48
CA VAL A 9 -6.75 15.64 -5.09
C VAL A 9 -6.49 14.16 -4.83
N ARG A 10 -5.69 13.84 -3.81
CA ARG A 10 -5.40 12.44 -3.44
C ARG A 10 -6.57 11.82 -2.67
N ALA A 11 -6.72 10.50 -2.76
CA ALA A 11 -7.71 9.77 -1.96
C ALA A 11 -7.57 10.03 -0.45
N SER A 12 -6.34 10.18 0.05
CA SER A 12 -6.08 10.52 1.46
C SER A 12 -6.57 11.92 1.85
N GLU A 13 -6.61 12.86 0.91
CA GLU A 13 -7.18 14.19 1.13
C GLU A 13 -8.70 14.14 1.19
N LEU A 14 -9.33 13.28 0.37
CA LEU A 14 -10.77 13.05 0.47
C LEU A 14 -11.13 12.43 1.82
N GLY A 15 -10.37 11.43 2.27
CA GLY A 15 -10.54 10.86 3.61
C GLY A 15 -10.35 11.88 4.72
N GLU A 16 -9.36 12.77 4.59
CA GLU A 16 -9.14 13.89 5.52
C GLU A 16 -10.32 14.86 5.55
N TYR A 17 -10.91 15.19 4.40
CA TYR A 17 -12.09 16.06 4.31
C TYR A 17 -13.33 15.42 4.94
N VAL A 18 -13.60 14.14 4.62
CA VAL A 18 -14.73 13.38 5.19
C VAL A 18 -14.60 13.25 6.71
N TYR A 19 -13.38 13.05 7.22
CA TYR A 19 -13.12 13.03 8.66
C TYR A 19 -13.26 14.43 9.28
N CYS A 20 -12.63 15.44 8.69
CA CYS A 20 -12.66 16.83 9.14
C CYS A 20 -12.32 17.83 8.01
N ALA A 21 -13.35 18.49 7.49
CA ALA A 21 -13.21 19.52 6.46
C ALA A 21 -12.24 20.66 6.86
N ARG A 22 -12.23 21.04 8.15
CA ARG A 22 -11.31 22.07 8.66
C ARG A 22 -9.86 21.60 8.63
N ALA A 23 -9.57 20.35 9.00
CA ALA A 23 -8.21 19.81 8.94
C ALA A 23 -7.71 19.78 7.49
N TRP A 24 -8.56 19.33 6.55
CA TRP A 24 -8.27 19.39 5.13
C TRP A 24 -7.98 20.82 4.65
N TRP A 25 -8.80 21.80 5.03
CA TRP A 25 -8.60 23.19 4.64
C TRP A 25 -7.28 23.77 5.18
N LEU A 26 -6.99 23.53 6.46
CA LEU A 26 -5.75 23.99 7.09
C LEU A 26 -4.52 23.44 6.36
N ARG A 27 -4.56 22.16 5.98
CA ARG A 27 -3.44 21.53 5.29
C ARG A 27 -3.35 21.91 3.80
N ARG A 28 -4.47 21.83 3.06
CA ARG A 28 -4.50 22.00 1.60
C ARG A 28 -4.53 23.47 1.17
N VAL A 29 -5.25 24.31 1.88
CA VAL A 29 -5.46 25.72 1.51
C VAL A 29 -4.52 26.63 2.29
N ALA A 30 -4.41 26.45 3.61
CA ALA A 30 -3.53 27.27 4.45
C ALA A 30 -2.07 26.77 4.51
N GLY A 31 -1.78 25.57 3.99
CA GLY A 31 -0.42 25.01 3.95
C GLY A 31 0.14 24.63 5.33
N LEU A 32 -0.71 24.46 6.33
CA LEU A 32 -0.30 24.11 7.70
C LEU A 32 -0.16 22.60 7.82
N GLU A 33 1.07 22.14 8.06
CA GLU A 33 1.35 20.72 8.19
C GLU A 33 0.92 20.20 9.58
N PRO A 34 0.23 19.04 9.64
CA PRO A 34 -0.17 18.45 10.90
C PRO A 34 1.04 17.87 11.64
N ALA A 35 0.99 17.93 12.98
CA ALA A 35 2.02 17.35 13.84
C ALA A 35 2.17 15.83 13.63
N GLY A 36 3.36 15.31 13.95
CA GLY A 36 3.63 13.88 13.95
C GLY A 36 4.03 13.28 12.59
N GLN A 37 4.66 14.07 11.70
CA GLN A 37 5.29 13.55 10.47
C GLN A 37 6.22 12.36 10.76
N GLU A 38 7.01 12.44 11.83
CA GLU A 38 7.91 11.37 12.27
C GLU A 38 7.17 10.03 12.50
N ARG A 39 5.95 10.05 13.08
CA ARG A 39 5.14 8.82 13.23
C ARG A 39 4.70 8.26 11.87
N ARG A 40 4.35 9.13 10.91
CA ARG A 40 3.94 8.71 9.56
C ARG A 40 5.11 8.10 8.81
N GLU A 41 6.30 8.69 8.89
CA GLU A 41 7.52 8.18 8.28
C GLU A 41 7.90 6.81 8.86
N ARG A 42 7.85 6.66 10.18
CA ARG A 42 8.00 5.34 10.83
C ARG A 42 7.01 4.32 10.27
N GLY A 43 5.74 4.69 10.13
CA GLY A 43 4.72 3.83 9.53
C GLY A 43 5.07 3.39 8.10
N VAL A 44 5.57 4.30 7.26
CA VAL A 44 6.02 3.99 5.89
C VAL A 44 7.17 2.98 5.89
N VAL A 45 8.16 3.16 6.77
CA VAL A 45 9.29 2.22 6.89
C VAL A 45 8.81 0.83 7.33
N LEU A 46 7.92 0.78 8.33
CA LEU A 46 7.34 -0.48 8.81
C LEU A 46 6.53 -1.19 7.71
N HIS A 47 5.68 -0.47 6.97
CA HIS A 47 4.92 -1.03 5.85
C HIS A 47 5.84 -1.56 4.74
N ARG A 48 6.93 -0.84 4.40
CA ARG A 48 7.92 -1.32 3.42
C ARG A 48 8.62 -2.59 3.89
N ARG A 49 9.00 -2.67 5.16
CA ARG A 49 9.60 -3.89 5.74
C ARG A 49 8.62 -5.05 5.70
N HIS A 50 7.38 -4.84 6.13
CA HIS A 50 6.34 -5.86 6.09
C HIS A 50 6.06 -6.32 4.64
N GLY A 51 5.99 -5.41 3.68
CA GLY A 51 5.78 -5.73 2.27
C GLY A 51 6.85 -6.67 1.70
N ARG A 52 8.12 -6.51 2.10
CA ARG A 52 9.20 -7.43 1.71
C ARG A 52 8.98 -8.84 2.27
N VAL A 53 8.54 -8.94 3.52
CA VAL A 53 8.21 -10.24 4.15
C VAL A 53 7.04 -10.90 3.42
N VAL A 54 5.96 -10.16 3.15
CA VAL A 54 4.79 -10.68 2.41
C VAL A 54 5.17 -11.16 1.02
N ALA A 55 6.02 -10.42 0.29
CA ALA A 55 6.50 -10.85 -1.02
C ALA A 55 7.28 -12.17 -0.94
N GLY A 56 8.18 -12.31 0.04
CA GLY A 56 8.90 -13.57 0.30
C GLY A 56 7.97 -14.72 0.65
N SER A 57 6.98 -14.50 1.54
CA SER A 57 5.98 -15.52 1.89
C SER A 57 5.16 -15.96 0.68
N ARG A 58 4.77 -15.03 -0.20
CA ARG A 58 4.05 -15.36 -1.44
C ARG A 58 4.91 -16.22 -2.38
N LEU A 59 6.18 -15.89 -2.53
CA LEU A 59 7.11 -16.69 -3.34
C LEU A 59 7.25 -18.11 -2.78
N LEU A 60 7.42 -18.25 -1.47
CA LEU A 60 7.50 -19.56 -0.81
C LEU A 60 6.22 -20.39 -0.99
N LEU A 61 5.05 -19.76 -0.92
CA LEU A 61 3.77 -20.44 -1.17
C LEU A 61 3.67 -20.93 -2.62
N VAL A 62 4.14 -20.14 -3.60
CA VAL A 62 4.20 -20.58 -5.00
C VAL A 62 5.14 -21.77 -5.17
N ILE A 63 6.34 -21.72 -4.59
CA ILE A 63 7.32 -22.82 -4.63
C ILE A 63 6.72 -24.09 -3.99
N ALA A 64 6.11 -23.95 -2.82
CA ALA A 64 5.47 -25.07 -2.13
C ALA A 64 4.36 -25.69 -2.98
N GLY A 65 3.52 -24.88 -3.63
CA GLY A 65 2.48 -25.35 -4.54
C GLY A 65 3.05 -26.10 -5.75
N LEU A 66 4.14 -25.60 -6.35
CA LEU A 66 4.81 -26.28 -7.47
C LEU A 66 5.44 -27.61 -7.05
N LEU A 67 6.08 -27.67 -5.87
CA LEU A 67 6.66 -28.90 -5.34
C LEU A 67 5.58 -29.93 -5.00
N ALA A 68 4.46 -29.50 -4.41
CA ALA A 68 3.31 -30.37 -4.15
C ALA A 68 2.72 -30.92 -5.46
N LEU A 69 2.59 -30.08 -6.49
CA LEU A 69 2.15 -30.52 -7.82
C LEU A 69 3.12 -31.55 -8.41
N ALA A 70 4.43 -31.29 -8.38
CA ALA A 70 5.44 -32.23 -8.87
C ALA A 70 5.38 -33.58 -8.12
N ALA A 71 5.30 -33.54 -6.80
CA ALA A 71 5.19 -34.74 -5.97
C ALA A 71 3.92 -35.55 -6.29
N THR A 72 2.77 -34.88 -6.43
CA THR A 72 1.53 -35.56 -6.81
C THR A 72 1.61 -36.16 -8.21
N THR A 73 2.19 -35.47 -9.19
CA THR A 73 2.39 -36.03 -10.53
C THR A 73 3.30 -37.25 -10.53
N LEU A 74 4.38 -37.24 -9.74
CA LEU A 74 5.30 -38.37 -9.63
C LEU A 74 4.59 -39.60 -9.07
N LEU A 75 3.87 -39.43 -7.95
CA LEU A 75 3.09 -40.49 -7.31
C LEU A 75 2.01 -41.07 -8.23
N LEU A 76 1.35 -40.22 -9.03
CA LEU A 76 0.33 -40.65 -9.97
C LEU A 76 0.90 -41.30 -11.23
N SER A 77 2.14 -40.96 -11.62
CA SER A 77 2.82 -41.58 -12.76
C SER A 77 3.36 -42.99 -12.49
N GLY A 78 3.23 -43.49 -11.25
CA GLY A 78 3.67 -44.83 -10.87
C GLY A 78 5.20 -45.00 -10.81
N ALA A 79 5.93 -43.90 -10.62
CA ALA A 79 7.36 -43.88 -10.33
C ALA A 79 7.62 -43.86 -8.82
#